data_AF-A0A4P8HL42-F1
#
_entry.id   AF-A0A4P8HL42-F1
#
_cell.length_a   1.000
_cell.length_b   1.000
_cell.length_c   1.000
_cell.angle_alpha   90.00
_cell.angle_beta   90.00
_cell.angle_gamma   90.00
#
_symmetry.space_group_name_H-M   'P 1'
#
loop_
_entity.id
_entity.type
_entity.pdbx_description
1 polymer ?
#
loop_
_entity_poly.entity_id
_entity_poly.type
_entity_poly.pdbx_seq_one_letter_code
_entity_poly.pdbx_strand_id
1 'polypeptide(L)' 'MNTTSKYNVEIAANPPDLPAGWTLRVRDDAGEVASGVFFVDQSGPDQLGAAQAAFRQAERFALSWLAAH' A
#
# COMPACT_ATOMS: atom_id res chain seq x y z
N MET A 1 7.77 -26.93 10.92
CA MET A 1 7.13 -25.75 11.51
C MET A 1 6.68 -24.86 10.35
N ASN A 2 5.38 -24.83 10.06
CA ASN A 2 4.82 -23.96 9.02
C ASN A 2 4.63 -22.57 9.62
N THR A 3 5.56 -21.65 9.38
CA THR A 3 5.35 -20.22 9.67
C THR A 3 4.59 -19.62 8.50
N THR A 4 3.33 -20.01 8.34
CA THR A 4 2.45 -19.43 7.33
C THR A 4 2.16 -17.99 7.75
N SER A 5 2.51 -17.03 6.90
CA SER A 5 2.50 -15.59 7.13
C SER A 5 1.32 -15.11 7.96
N LYS A 6 1.58 -14.55 9.16
CA LYS A 6 0.57 -13.99 10.08
C LYS A 6 -0.20 -12.80 9.50
N TYR A 7 0.32 -12.22 8.42
CA TYR A 7 -0.21 -11.00 7.81
C TYR A 7 -0.26 -11.14 6.29
N ASN A 8 -1.37 -10.70 5.70
CA ASN A 8 -1.59 -10.53 4.27
C ASN A 8 -1.52 -9.02 3.94
N VAL A 9 -0.77 -8.68 2.90
CA VAL A 9 -0.63 -7.30 2.42
C VAL A 9 -1.28 -7.18 1.05
N GLU A 10 -2.21 -6.23 0.92
CA GLU A 10 -2.89 -5.89 -0.32
C GLU A 10 -2.58 -4.44 -0.67
N ILE A 11 -2.02 -4.21 -1.86
CA ILE A 11 -1.88 -2.87 -2.45
C ILE A 11 -2.75 -2.83 -3.70
N ALA A 12 -3.76 -1.96 -3.69
CA ALA A 12 -4.70 -1.80 -4.78
C ALA A 12 -4.70 -0.35 -5.26
N ALA A 13 -5.08 -0.13 -6.52
CA ALA A 13 -5.35 1.21 -7.01
C ALA A 13 -6.49 1.84 -6.18
N ASN A 14 -6.40 3.15 -5.97
CA ASN A 14 -7.49 3.87 -5.31
C ASN A 14 -8.80 3.68 -6.08
N PRO A 15 -9.93 3.58 -5.36
CA PRO A 15 -11.24 3.56 -5.98
C PRO A 15 -11.51 4.88 -6.72
N PRO A 16 -12.40 4.89 -7.72
CA PRO A 16 -12.56 6.01 -8.65
C PRO A 16 -13.09 7.31 -8.01
N ASP A 17 -13.62 7.24 -6.80
CA ASP A 17 -14.07 8.37 -5.98
C ASP A 17 -12.91 9.10 -5.27
N LEU A 18 -11.71 8.51 -5.25
CA LEU A 18 -10.51 9.10 -4.67
C LEU A 18 -9.54 9.61 -5.75
N PRO A 19 -8.71 10.62 -5.42
CA PRO A 19 -7.59 11.01 -6.27
C PRO A 19 -6.70 9.82 -6.61
N ALA A 20 -6.06 9.88 -7.79
CA ALA A 20 -5.15 8.84 -8.26
C ALA A 20 -4.13 8.48 -7.18
N GLY A 21 -3.96 7.18 -6.91
CA GLY A 21 -3.15 6.71 -5.80
C GLY A 21 -3.28 5.22 -5.58
N TRP A 22 -2.74 4.79 -4.45
CA TRP A 22 -2.73 3.40 -4.02
C TRP A 22 -3.26 3.30 -2.59
N THR A 23 -4.13 2.33 -2.37
CA THR A 23 -4.59 1.93 -1.05
C THR A 23 -3.82 0.70 -0.61
N LEU A 24 -3.21 0.78 0.56
CA LEU A 24 -2.56 -0.33 1.24
C LEU A 24 -3.46 -0.84 2.37
N ARG A 25 -3.59 -2.16 2.48
CA ARG A 25 -4.25 -2.84 3.60
C ARG A 25 -3.38 -3.98 4.07
N VAL A 26 -3.21 -4.08 5.39
CA VAL A 26 -2.57 -5.20 6.06
C VAL A 26 -3.62 -5.90 6.91
N ARG A 27 -3.79 -7.20 6.70
CA ARG A 27 -4.81 -8.02 7.36
C ARG A 27 -4.18 -9.22 8.05
N ASP A 28 -4.71 -9.61 9.20
CA ASP A 28 -4.46 -10.90 9.83
C ASP A 28 -5.73 -11.78 9.81
N ASP A 29 -5.73 -12.88 10.55
CA ASP A 29 -6.88 -13.79 10.65
C ASP A 29 -8.11 -13.15 11.32
N ALA A 30 -7.94 -12.07 12.09
CA ALA A 30 -9.01 -11.35 12.78
C ALA A 30 -9.55 -10.15 11.98
N GLY A 31 -8.79 -9.62 11.02
CA GLY A 31 -9.24 -8.56 10.12
C GLY A 31 -8.14 -7.59 9.69
N GLU A 32 -8.53 -6.38 9.28
CA GLU A 32 -7.59 -5.32 8.93
C GLU A 32 -6.93 -4.73 10.18
N VAL A 33 -5.59 -4.76 10.21
CA VAL A 33 -4.78 -4.30 11.34
C VAL A 33 -4.00 -3.02 11.03
N ALA A 34 -3.81 -2.70 9.75
CA ALA A 34 -3.27 -1.43 9.30
C ALA A 34 -3.75 -1.09 7.89
N SER A 35 -3.88 0.21 7.59
CA SER A 35 -4.14 0.70 6.24
C SER A 35 -3.52 2.06 5.99
N GLY A 36 -3.36 2.41 4.71
CA GLY A 36 -2.82 3.68 4.28
C GLY A 36 -3.23 4.03 2.85
N VAL A 37 -3.27 5.32 2.55
CA VAL A 37 -3.56 5.84 1.20
C VAL A 37 -2.38 6.68 0.73
N PHE A 38 -1.90 6.37 -0.47
CA PHE A 38 -0.70 6.96 -1.07
C PHE A 38 -1.10 7.62 -2.39
N PHE A 39 -1.25 8.94 -2.37
CA PHE A 39 -1.66 9.69 -3.55
C PHE A 39 -0.50 9.86 -4.55
N VAL A 40 -0.84 9.86 -5.84
CA VAL A 40 0.07 10.23 -6.91
C VAL A 40 0.26 11.74 -6.90
N ASP A 41 1.52 12.19 -6.95
CA ASP A 41 1.81 13.60 -7.19
C ASP A 41 1.49 13.94 -8.66
N GLN A 42 0.45 14.75 -8.86
CA GLN A 42 0.00 15.15 -10.19
C GLN A 42 0.66 16.43 -10.70
N SER A 43 1.61 17.01 -9.96
CA SER A 43 2.21 18.31 -10.27
C SER A 43 3.16 18.27 -11.48
N GLY A 44 3.59 17.09 -11.91
CA GLY A 44 4.57 16.89 -12.99
C GLY A 44 4.00 16.27 -14.27
N PRO A 45 4.75 16.36 -15.38
CA PRO A 45 4.36 15.74 -16.66
C PRO A 45 4.49 14.20 -16.65
N ASP A 46 5.27 13.62 -15.73
CA ASP A 46 5.51 12.18 -15.64
C ASP A 46 4.54 11.49 -14.66
N GLN A 47 3.31 11.30 -15.12
CA GLN A 47 2.25 10.65 -14.34
C GLN A 47 2.56 9.18 -14.05
N LEU A 48 3.25 8.47 -14.96
CA LEU A 48 3.61 7.06 -14.76
C LEU A 48 4.69 6.94 -13.68
N GLY A 49 5.73 7.76 -13.73
CA GLY A 49 6.76 7.81 -12.71
C GLY A 49 6.20 8.19 -11.34
N ALA A 50 5.28 9.15 -11.28
CA ALA A 50 4.61 9.54 -10.05
C ALA A 50 3.73 8.39 -9.49
N ALA A 51 3.00 7.68 -10.34
CA ALA A 51 2.22 6.51 -9.94
C ALA A 51 3.10 5.38 -9.40
N GLN A 52 4.23 5.11 -10.06
CA GLN A 52 5.19 4.11 -9.59
C GLN A 52 5.90 4.54 -8.30
N ALA A 53 6.14 5.84 -8.10
CA ALA A 53 6.69 6.38 -6.86
C ALA A 53 5.71 6.17 -5.69
N ALA A 54 4.43 6.48 -5.89
CA ALA A 54 3.38 6.27 -4.88
C ALA A 54 3.22 4.78 -4.54
N PHE A 55 3.27 3.88 -5.54
CA PHE A 55 3.25 2.43 -5.30
C PHE A 55 4.43 1.97 -4.44
N ARG A 56 5.65 2.39 -4.79
CA ARG A 56 6.85 2.06 -4.01
C ARG A 56 6.82 2.62 -2.61
N GLN A 57 6.16 3.75 -2.39
CA GLN A 57 5.96 4.29 -1.05
C GLN A 57 5.03 3.42 -0.22
N ALA A 58 3.92 2.95 -0.81
CA ALA A 58 3.02 1.98 -0.19
C ALA A 58 3.73 0.67 0.16
N GLU A 59 4.54 0.15 -0.75
CA GLU A 59 5.32 -1.08 -0.55
C GLU A 59 6.35 -0.94 0.58
N ARG A 60 7.11 0.17 0.61
CA ARG A 60 8.08 0.44 1.68
C ARG A 60 7.40 0.57 3.04
N PHE A 61 6.26 1.24 3.09
CA PHE A 61 5.48 1.33 4.33
C PHE A 61 5.08 -0.07 4.79
N ALA A 62 4.52 -0.90 3.90
CA ALA A 62 4.10 -2.26 4.22
C ALA A 62 5.26 -3.11 4.75
N LEU A 63 6.41 -3.08 4.07
CA LEU A 63 7.61 -3.79 4.50
C LEU A 63 8.14 -3.30 5.86
N SER A 64 8.13 -1.98 6.08
CA SER A 64 8.56 -1.41 7.36
C SER A 64 7.63 -1.80 8.51
N TRP A 65 6.32 -1.86 8.23
CA TRP A 65 5.33 -2.29 9.19
C TRP A 65 5.51 -3.78 9.52
N LEU A 66 5.65 -4.63 8.49
CA LEU A 66 5.91 -6.06 8.66
C LEU A 66 7.22 -6.35 9.40
N ALA A 67 8.24 -5.51 9.26
CA ALA A 67 9.50 -5.67 9.99
C ALA A 67 9.37 -5.31 11.48
N ALA A 68 8.37 -4.51 11.84
CA ALA A 68 8.13 -4.07 13.20
C ALA A 68 7.15 -4.97 14.00
N HIS A 69 6.53 -5.98 13.35
CA HIS A 69 5.48 -6.84 13.92
C HIS A 69 5.78 -8.33 13.66
#